data_AF-A0A453FP14-F1
#
_entry.id   AF-A0A453FP14-F1
#
_cell.length_a   1.000
_cell.length_b   1.000
_cell.length_c   1.000
_cell.angle_alpha   90.00
_cell.angle_beta   90.00
_cell.angle_gamma   90.00
#
_symmetry.space_group_name_H-M   'P 1'
#
loop_
_entity.id
_entity.type
_entity.pdbx_description
1 polymer ?
#
loop_
_entity_poly.entity_id
_entity_poly.type
_entity_poly.pdbx_seq_one_letter_code
_entity_poly.pdbx_strand_id
1 'polypeptide(L)'
;MHLVVYVKESLDCIQSLVESLFSHVKNTDQRSFKCPSQPLSAEHLQLLVKAIPIIEGDYLKISWPVTPNIQFYKEGPCRYLSHLIGHEGEGSIFHIIKELGWAMDLVAGAGSDSNEYSFFSVGMRLTDAGHDHMEDIIGLVFKYIHLLKEDGIHEWIFDELASINETEFHYQDKVHPISYVTS
;
A
#
# COMPACT_ATOMS: atom_id res chain seq x y z
N MET A 1 -0.95 -24.71 0.46
CA MET A 1 -2.04 -24.58 -0.53
C MET A 1 -3.25 -24.03 0.21
N HIS A 2 -3.91 -23.03 -0.35
CA HIS A 2 -5.18 -22.51 0.15
C HIS A 2 -6.25 -22.79 -0.90
N LEU A 3 -7.46 -23.17 -0.46
CA LEU A 3 -8.60 -23.46 -1.33
C LEU A 3 -9.82 -22.73 -0.76
N VAL A 4 -10.54 -22.02 -1.63
CA VAL A 4 -11.81 -21.38 -1.30
C VAL A 4 -12.87 -21.94 -2.25
N VAL A 5 -13.99 -22.40 -1.71
CA VAL A 5 -15.10 -22.99 -2.48
C VAL A 5 -16.36 -22.18 -2.21
N TYR A 6 -17.01 -21.69 -3.27
CA TYR A 6 -18.24 -20.92 -3.20
C TYR A 6 -19.34 -21.62 -3.99
N VAL A 7 -20.27 -22.25 -3.27
CA VAL A 7 -21.38 -23.02 -3.86
C VAL A 7 -22.65 -22.84 -3.02
N LYS A 8 -23.78 -23.42 -3.47
CA LYS A 8 -25.10 -23.21 -2.84
C LYS A 8 -25.44 -24.25 -1.76
N GLU A 9 -24.68 -25.33 -1.72
CA GLU A 9 -24.84 -26.49 -0.86
C GLU A 9 -24.52 -26.16 0.61
N SER A 10 -24.92 -27.05 1.53
CA SER A 10 -24.59 -26.92 2.95
C SER A 10 -23.10 -27.09 3.22
N LEU A 11 -22.61 -26.52 4.32
CA LEU A 11 -21.19 -26.64 4.72
C LEU A 11 -20.77 -28.11 4.87
N ASP A 12 -21.62 -28.99 5.40
CA ASP A 12 -21.34 -30.42 5.55
C ASP A 12 -21.15 -31.13 4.20
N CYS A 13 -22.00 -30.79 3.21
CA CYS A 13 -21.87 -31.29 1.85
C CYS A 13 -20.57 -30.80 1.19
N ILE A 14 -20.24 -29.51 1.36
CA ILE A 14 -19.03 -28.89 0.80
C ILE A 14 -17.79 -29.52 1.41
N GLN A 15 -17.77 -29.71 2.73
CA GLN A 15 -16.66 -30.37 3.41
C GLN A 15 -16.45 -31.79 2.87
N SER A 16 -17.51 -32.60 2.79
CA SER A 16 -17.43 -33.97 2.27
C SER A 16 -16.91 -34.00 0.83
N LEU A 17 -17.34 -33.06 -0.02
CA LEU A 17 -16.89 -32.94 -1.39
C LEU A 17 -15.41 -32.51 -1.50
N VAL A 18 -14.99 -31.51 -0.72
CA VAL A 18 -13.61 -31.04 -0.69
C VAL A 18 -12.68 -32.15 -0.19
N GLU A 19 -13.06 -32.85 0.88
CA GLU A 19 -12.31 -33.99 1.40
C GLU A 19 -12.20 -35.11 0.36
N SER A 20 -13.30 -35.45 -0.35
CA SER A 20 -13.23 -36.52 -1.35
C SER A 20 -12.33 -36.18 -2.54
N LEU A 21 -12.24 -34.91 -2.92
CA LEU A 21 -11.46 -34.47 -4.08
C LEU A 21 -10.01 -34.14 -3.75
N PHE A 22 -9.75 -33.51 -2.60
CA PHE A 22 -8.43 -32.94 -2.27
C PHE A 22 -7.66 -33.70 -1.19
N SER A 23 -8.27 -34.67 -0.47
CA SER A 23 -7.55 -35.45 0.55
C SER A 23 -6.37 -36.25 0.00
N HIS A 24 -6.40 -36.59 -1.29
CA HIS A 24 -5.32 -37.32 -1.97
C HIS A 24 -4.12 -36.42 -2.33
N VAL A 25 -4.22 -35.10 -2.17
CA VAL A 25 -3.09 -34.18 -2.37
C VAL A 25 -2.08 -34.43 -1.26
N LYS A 26 -0.93 -35.00 -1.63
CA LYS A 26 0.13 -35.33 -0.69
C LYS A 26 0.73 -34.05 -0.11
N ASN A 27 0.80 -33.97 1.21
CA ASN A 27 1.65 -33.00 1.87
C ASN A 27 3.12 -33.44 1.70
N THR A 28 3.94 -32.60 1.08
CA THR A 28 5.37 -32.83 0.87
C THR A 28 6.24 -32.18 1.95
N ASP A 29 5.64 -31.59 2.98
CA ASP A 29 6.28 -30.80 4.04
C ASP A 29 7.22 -29.71 3.51
N GLN A 30 6.91 -29.22 2.30
CA GLN A 30 7.68 -28.18 1.65
C GLN A 30 7.43 -26.85 2.37
N ARG A 31 8.52 -26.26 2.88
CA ARG A 31 8.48 -24.93 3.47
C ARG A 31 8.24 -23.88 2.39
N SER A 32 7.48 -22.84 2.72
CA SER A 32 7.35 -21.66 1.87
C SER A 32 8.73 -21.09 1.57
N PHE A 33 8.97 -20.73 0.30
CA PHE A 33 10.18 -20.01 -0.07
C PHE A 33 10.23 -18.70 0.71
N LYS A 34 11.33 -18.46 1.43
CA LYS A 34 11.57 -17.19 2.12
C LYS A 34 12.65 -16.46 1.35
N CYS A 35 12.29 -15.31 0.79
CA CYS A 35 13.27 -14.39 0.21
C CYS A 35 14.13 -13.81 1.35
N PRO A 36 15.44 -13.54 1.14
CA PRO A 36 16.23 -12.79 2.09
C PRO A 36 15.55 -11.46 2.48
N SER A 37 15.60 -11.13 3.77
CA SER A 37 14.76 -10.13 4.45
C SER A 37 15.04 -8.66 4.10
N GLN A 38 15.80 -8.39 3.03
CA GLN A 38 16.09 -7.02 2.61
C GLN A 38 16.56 -6.99 1.15
N PRO A 39 15.74 -6.53 0.19
CA PRO A 39 16.13 -6.47 -1.21
C PRO A 39 17.16 -5.38 -1.50
N LEU A 40 17.26 -4.35 -0.64
CA LEU A 40 18.15 -3.21 -0.80
C LEU A 40 19.19 -3.13 0.31
N SER A 41 20.47 -3.28 -0.04
CA SER A 41 21.60 -2.96 0.84
C SER A 41 21.83 -1.43 0.91
N ALA A 42 22.74 -0.97 1.78
CA ALA A 42 23.05 0.45 1.94
C ALA A 42 23.52 1.14 0.63
N GLU A 43 24.17 0.40 -0.27
CA GLU A 43 24.63 0.94 -1.58
C GLU A 43 23.47 1.25 -2.54
N HIS A 44 22.29 0.69 -2.26
CA HIS A 44 21.07 0.88 -3.05
C HIS A 44 20.16 1.99 -2.49
N LEU A 45 20.59 2.68 -1.43
CA LEU A 45 19.85 3.78 -0.81
C LEU A 45 20.44 5.13 -1.20
N GLN A 46 19.66 6.20 -1.03
CA GLN A 46 20.06 7.57 -1.38
C GLN A 46 20.44 7.72 -2.86
N LEU A 47 19.81 6.93 -3.72
CA LEU A 47 19.99 6.98 -5.17
C LEU A 47 18.91 7.83 -5.82
N LEU A 48 19.32 8.67 -6.77
CA LEU A 48 18.42 9.33 -7.72
C LEU A 48 18.43 8.54 -9.03
N VAL A 49 17.29 7.94 -9.36
CA VAL A 49 17.12 7.19 -10.62
C VAL A 49 16.35 8.06 -11.60
N LYS A 50 16.96 8.35 -12.75
CA LYS A 50 16.32 9.07 -13.86
C LYS A 50 16.03 8.09 -15.00
N ALA A 51 14.78 8.07 -15.46
CA ALA A 51 14.33 7.20 -16.54
C ALA A 51 13.53 8.01 -17.56
N ILE A 52 13.64 7.64 -18.84
CA ILE A 52 12.85 8.24 -19.92
C ILE A 52 11.54 7.46 -20.01
N PRO A 53 10.38 8.10 -19.79
CA PRO A 53 9.11 7.41 -19.84
C PRO A 53 8.71 7.11 -21.29
N ILE A 54 7.99 6.00 -21.49
CA ILE A 54 7.40 5.66 -22.80
C ILE A 54 6.13 6.48 -23.02
N ILE A 55 5.35 6.68 -21.96
CA ILE A 55 4.13 7.49 -21.97
C ILE A 55 4.49 8.92 -21.61
N GLU A 56 3.84 9.88 -22.26
CA GLU A 56 4.03 11.31 -21.98
C GLU A 56 3.73 11.66 -20.51
N GLY A 57 4.55 12.56 -19.97
CA GLY A 57 4.42 13.12 -18.63
C GLY A 57 5.66 12.89 -17.76
N ASP A 58 5.79 13.76 -16.76
CA ASP A 58 6.82 13.68 -15.74
C ASP A 58 6.30 13.04 -14.46
N TYR A 59 7.11 12.19 -13.85
CA TYR A 59 6.72 11.43 -12.67
C TYR A 59 7.85 11.46 -11.65
N LEU A 60 7.50 11.76 -10.40
CA LEU A 60 8.40 11.64 -9.27
C LEU A 60 7.89 10.54 -8.34
N LYS A 61 8.78 9.63 -7.96
CA LYS A 61 8.53 8.61 -6.95
C LYS A 61 9.64 8.62 -5.92
N ILE A 62 9.26 8.86 -4.67
CA ILE A 62 10.13 8.74 -3.50
C ILE A 62 9.75 7.44 -2.81
N SER A 63 10.72 6.56 -2.54
CA SER A 63 10.46 5.22 -2.00
C SER A 63 11.42 4.88 -0.87
N TRP A 64 10.88 4.31 0.20
CA TRP A 64 11.63 3.84 1.36
C TRP A 64 11.33 2.36 1.61
N PRO A 65 12.36 1.51 1.84
CA PRO A 65 12.12 0.17 2.34
C PRO A 65 11.53 0.27 3.75
N VAL A 66 10.47 -0.49 4.02
CA VAL A 66 9.77 -0.54 5.30
C VAL A 66 9.47 -1.97 5.70
N THR A 67 9.12 -2.18 6.97
CA THR A 67 8.65 -3.48 7.43
C THR A 67 7.34 -3.85 6.71
N PRO A 68 7.18 -5.10 6.23
CA PRO A 68 5.95 -5.55 5.60
C PRO A 68 4.70 -5.28 6.44
N ASN A 69 3.71 -4.62 5.83
CA ASN A 69 2.45 -4.25 6.49
C ASN A 69 1.73 -5.45 7.12
N ILE A 70 1.87 -6.64 6.54
CA ILE A 70 1.24 -7.86 7.03
C ILE A 70 1.63 -8.18 8.49
N GLN A 71 2.82 -7.74 8.94
CA GLN A 71 3.28 -7.95 10.32
C GLN A 71 2.51 -7.09 11.34
N PHE A 72 1.95 -5.97 10.88
CA PHE A 72 1.23 -4.99 11.70
C PHE A 72 -0.15 -4.68 11.10
N TYR A 73 -0.82 -5.69 10.55
CA TYR A 73 -2.06 -5.49 9.79
C TYR A 73 -3.22 -4.96 10.66
N LYS A 74 -3.16 -5.17 11.98
CA LYS A 74 -4.18 -4.68 12.92
C LYS A 74 -3.94 -3.22 13.31
N GLU A 75 -2.68 -2.86 13.50
CA GLU A 75 -2.25 -1.51 13.87
C GLU A 75 -2.23 -0.57 12.65
N GLY A 76 -2.01 -1.11 11.44
CA GLY A 76 -2.07 -0.38 10.18
C GLY A 76 -1.17 0.86 10.07
N PRO A 77 0.10 0.86 10.54
CA PRO A 77 0.92 2.08 10.62
C PRO A 77 1.14 2.76 9.26
N CYS A 78 1.39 1.98 8.21
CA CYS A 78 1.54 2.54 6.86
C CYS A 78 0.23 3.07 6.30
N ARG A 79 -0.93 2.52 6.70
CA ARG A 79 -2.24 3.04 6.29
C ARG A 79 -2.50 4.40 6.94
N TYR A 80 -2.16 4.54 8.21
CA TYR A 80 -2.21 5.82 8.92
C TYR A 80 -1.34 6.88 8.22
N LEU A 81 -0.08 6.56 7.94
CA LEU A 81 0.83 7.48 7.25
C LEU A 81 0.39 7.81 5.82
N SER A 82 -0.12 6.81 5.10
CA SER A 82 -0.70 6.97 3.76
C SER A 82 -1.86 7.95 3.76
N HIS A 83 -2.76 7.86 4.75
CA HIS A 83 -3.88 8.77 4.90
C HIS A 83 -3.45 10.22 5.08
N LEU A 84 -2.43 10.47 5.92
CA LEU A 84 -1.94 11.83 6.18
C LEU A 84 -1.12 12.39 5.01
N ILE A 85 -0.13 11.65 4.52
CA ILE A 85 0.75 12.11 3.44
C ILE A 85 -0.02 12.21 2.11
N GLY A 86 -0.97 11.30 1.90
CA GLY A 86 -1.85 11.28 0.73
C GLY A 86 -3.08 12.17 0.86
N HIS A 87 -3.22 12.95 1.94
CA HIS A 87 -4.39 13.81 2.11
C HIS A 87 -4.44 14.92 1.05
N GLU A 88 -5.62 15.21 0.50
CA GLU A 88 -5.79 16.22 -0.56
C GLU A 88 -6.51 17.49 -0.10
N GLY A 89 -6.93 17.56 1.17
CA GLY A 89 -7.58 18.73 1.75
C GLY A 89 -6.66 19.92 2.01
N GLU A 90 -7.26 21.04 2.38
CA GLU A 90 -6.54 22.26 2.76
C GLU A 90 -5.52 21.96 3.89
N GLY A 91 -4.33 22.55 3.78
CA GLY A 91 -3.23 22.32 4.71
C GLY A 91 -2.43 21.03 4.46
N SER A 92 -2.83 20.20 3.49
CA SER A 92 -2.02 19.04 3.11
C SER A 92 -0.79 19.43 2.28
N ILE A 93 0.18 18.51 2.20
CA ILE A 93 1.33 18.70 1.32
C ILE A 93 0.91 18.78 -0.16
N PHE A 94 -0.05 17.95 -0.58
CA PHE A 94 -0.52 17.98 -1.95
C PHE A 94 -1.19 19.32 -2.29
N HIS A 95 -1.96 19.88 -1.36
CA HIS A 95 -2.57 21.19 -1.51
C HIS A 95 -1.53 22.27 -1.84
N ILE A 96 -0.43 22.33 -1.07
CA ILE A 96 0.67 23.29 -1.30
C ILE A 96 1.33 23.07 -2.67
N ILE A 97 1.70 21.83 -2.99
CA ILE A 97 2.36 21.50 -4.27
C ILE A 97 1.44 21.83 -5.46
N LYS A 98 0.13 21.62 -5.30
CA LYS A 98 -0.88 21.93 -6.32
C LYS A 98 -1.09 23.42 -6.49
N GLU A 99 -1.13 24.21 -5.41
CA GLU A 99 -1.21 25.68 -5.48
C GLU A 99 -0.01 26.31 -6.18
N LEU A 100 1.18 25.72 -6.00
CA LEU A 100 2.39 26.11 -6.71
C LEU A 100 2.38 25.68 -8.19
N GLY A 101 1.39 24.89 -8.61
CA GLY A 101 1.27 24.38 -9.97
C GLY A 101 2.30 23.31 -10.32
N TRP A 102 2.84 22.61 -9.33
CA TRP A 102 3.96 21.66 -9.52
C TRP A 102 3.53 20.20 -9.71
N ALA A 103 2.37 19.79 -9.20
CA ALA A 103 1.86 18.43 -9.38
C ALA A 103 0.36 18.39 -9.68
N MET A 104 -0.05 17.32 -10.35
CA MET A 104 -1.43 17.07 -10.76
C MET A 104 -2.15 16.12 -9.82
N ASP A 105 -1.41 15.17 -9.24
CA ASP A 105 -1.89 14.16 -8.29
C ASP A 105 -0.79 13.82 -7.27
N LEU A 106 -1.18 13.19 -6.17
CA LEU A 106 -0.27 12.61 -5.19
C LEU A 106 -0.85 11.32 -4.64
N VAL A 107 -0.04 10.26 -4.61
CA VAL A 107 -0.41 8.97 -4.04
C VAL A 107 0.66 8.57 -3.03
N ALA A 108 0.23 8.24 -1.81
CA ALA A 108 1.12 7.76 -0.76
C ALA A 108 0.62 6.41 -0.26
N GLY A 109 1.51 5.42 -0.13
CA GLY A 109 1.12 4.11 0.36
C GLY A 109 2.25 3.11 0.43
N ALA A 110 2.02 2.01 1.14
CA ALA A 110 2.94 0.88 1.18
C ALA A 110 2.43 -0.30 0.37
N GLY A 111 3.36 -0.98 -0.32
CA GLY A 111 3.06 -2.19 -1.08
C GLY A 111 2.68 -3.38 -0.18
N SER A 112 1.78 -4.22 -0.67
CA SER A 112 1.25 -5.39 0.05
C SER A 112 1.78 -6.74 -0.46
N ASP A 113 2.68 -6.74 -1.44
CA ASP A 113 2.88 -7.93 -2.29
C ASP A 113 3.85 -8.98 -1.73
N SER A 114 4.59 -8.66 -0.66
CA SER A 114 5.56 -9.58 -0.05
C SER A 114 5.44 -9.59 1.48
N ASN A 115 5.60 -10.78 2.05
CA ASN A 115 5.67 -11.00 3.49
C ASN A 115 7.07 -10.71 4.06
N GLU A 116 8.07 -10.60 3.18
CA GLU A 116 9.49 -10.50 3.50
C GLU A 116 9.99 -9.06 3.44
N TYR A 117 9.52 -8.26 2.49
CA TYR A 117 9.89 -6.85 2.35
C TYR A 117 8.71 -6.02 1.82
N SER A 118 8.72 -4.73 2.15
CA SER A 118 7.76 -3.77 1.58
C SER A 118 8.43 -2.42 1.36
N PHE A 119 7.75 -1.59 0.58
CA PHE A 119 8.16 -0.22 0.31
C PHE A 119 6.99 0.69 0.61
N PHE A 120 7.26 1.78 1.33
CA PHE A 120 6.38 2.94 1.35
C PHE A 120 6.83 3.89 0.25
N SER A 121 5.89 4.43 -0.52
CA SER A 121 6.20 5.35 -1.60
C SER A 121 5.25 6.54 -1.61
N VAL A 122 5.79 7.70 -1.98
CA VAL A 122 5.04 8.87 -2.40
C VAL A 122 5.31 9.05 -3.90
N GLY A 123 4.26 8.93 -4.70
CA GLY A 123 4.28 9.13 -6.14
C GLY A 123 3.46 10.35 -6.52
N MET A 124 3.88 11.06 -7.56
CA MET A 124 3.15 12.19 -8.11
C MET A 124 3.44 12.35 -9.60
N ARG A 125 2.42 12.75 -10.35
CA ARG A 125 2.55 13.30 -11.70
C ARG A 125 2.88 14.77 -11.61
N LEU A 126 4.00 15.16 -12.20
CA LEU A 126 4.49 16.53 -12.22
C LEU A 126 3.95 17.31 -13.42
N THR A 127 3.95 18.62 -13.29
CA THR A 127 3.87 19.55 -14.42
C THR A 127 5.26 19.85 -14.96
N ASP A 128 5.35 20.51 -16.11
CA ASP A 128 6.63 21.02 -16.63
C ASP A 128 7.35 21.90 -15.60
N ALA A 129 6.60 22.77 -14.89
CA ALA A 129 7.14 23.58 -13.82
C ALA A 129 7.58 22.73 -12.61
N GLY A 130 6.80 21.70 -12.26
CA GLY A 130 7.15 20.76 -11.20
C GLY A 130 8.42 19.96 -11.49
N HIS A 131 8.67 19.63 -12.76
CA HIS A 131 9.91 18.98 -13.19
C HIS A 131 11.14 19.83 -12.82
N ASP A 132 11.08 21.13 -13.12
CA ASP A 132 12.15 22.08 -12.80
C ASP A 132 12.34 22.30 -11.28
N HIS A 133 11.29 22.04 -10.50
CA HIS A 133 11.25 22.17 -9.04
C HIS A 133 11.32 20.83 -8.27
N MET A 134 11.79 19.75 -8.91
CA MET A 134 11.84 18.41 -8.31
C MET A 134 12.52 18.39 -6.93
N GLU A 135 13.63 19.09 -6.74
CA GLU A 135 14.35 19.12 -5.47
C GLU A 135 13.56 19.84 -4.37
N ASP A 136 12.86 20.92 -4.71
CA ASP A 136 12.00 21.66 -3.79
C ASP A 136 10.82 20.80 -3.34
N ILE A 137 10.22 20.06 -4.27
CA ILE A 137 9.13 19.10 -3.99
C ILE A 137 9.61 18.03 -3.01
N ILE A 138 10.78 17.43 -3.26
CA ILE A 138 11.39 16.44 -2.34
C ILE A 138 11.59 17.08 -0.95
N GLY A 139 12.10 18.32 -0.91
CA GLY A 139 12.27 19.09 0.32
C GLY A 139 10.96 19.30 1.10
N LEU A 140 9.86 19.61 0.40
CA LEU A 140 8.53 19.74 1.00
C LEU A 140 8.05 18.39 1.59
N VAL A 141 8.24 17.28 0.87
CA VAL A 141 7.89 15.94 1.37
C VAL A 141 8.62 15.62 2.67
N PHE A 142 9.93 15.86 2.73
CA PHE A 142 10.69 15.62 3.96
C PHE A 142 10.31 16.57 5.09
N LYS A 143 9.99 17.84 4.81
CA LYS A 143 9.47 18.77 5.81
C LYS A 143 8.14 18.31 6.39
N TYR A 144 7.23 17.82 5.55
CA TYR A 144 5.95 17.30 6.01
C TYR A 144 6.11 16.04 6.86
N ILE A 145 6.98 15.11 6.45
CA ILE A 145 7.32 13.93 7.28
C ILE A 145 7.91 14.36 8.64
N HIS A 146 8.75 15.40 8.67
CA HIS A 146 9.29 15.94 9.91
C HIS A 146 8.19 16.50 10.81
N LEU A 147 7.26 17.28 10.25
CA LEU A 147 6.10 17.80 10.96
C LEU A 147 5.28 16.68 11.60
N LEU A 148 4.96 15.62 10.84
CA LEU A 148 4.23 14.46 11.36
C LEU A 148 4.97 13.77 12.51
N LYS A 149 6.31 13.74 12.45
CA LYS A 149 7.14 13.17 13.51
C LYS A 149 7.13 14.02 14.78
N GLU A 150 7.11 15.34 14.66
CA GLU A 150 7.08 16.27 15.79
C GLU A 150 5.70 16.33 16.45
N ASP A 151 4.64 16.34 15.65
CA ASP A 151 3.25 16.38 16.11
C ASP A 151 2.83 15.04 16.74
N GLY A 152 3.35 13.93 16.22
CA GLY A 152 3.11 12.60 16.73
C GLY A 152 1.85 11.94 16.15
N ILE A 153 1.38 10.88 16.83
CA ILE A 153 0.21 10.11 16.41
C ILE A 153 -1.00 10.56 17.21
N HIS A 154 -2.09 10.83 16.50
CA HIS A 154 -3.37 11.23 17.07
C HIS A 154 -4.35 10.07 17.01
N GLU A 155 -4.84 9.64 18.17
CA GLU A 155 -5.78 8.52 18.30
C GLU A 155 -7.07 8.76 17.50
N TRP A 156 -7.59 9.98 17.49
CA TRP A 156 -8.82 10.31 16.76
C TRP A 156 -8.72 10.05 15.24
N ILE A 157 -7.53 10.19 14.64
CA ILE A 157 -7.31 9.92 13.21
C ILE A 157 -7.36 8.41 12.96
N PHE A 158 -6.81 7.63 13.88
CA PHE A 158 -6.90 6.18 13.82
C PHE A 158 -8.36 5.71 13.96
N ASP A 159 -9.10 6.28 14.92
CA ASP A 159 -10.51 5.95 15.13
C ASP A 159 -11.39 6.33 13.94
N GLU A 160 -11.11 7.47 13.29
CA GLU A 160 -11.77 7.86 12.05
C GLU A 160 -11.51 6.85 10.94
N LEU A 161 -10.25 6.47 10.71
CA LEU A 161 -9.89 5.44 9.74
C LEU A 161 -10.56 4.10 10.05
N ALA A 162 -10.61 3.70 11.32
CA ALA A 162 -11.28 2.47 11.73
C ALA A 162 -12.77 2.53 11.43
N SER A 163 -13.43 3.65 11.71
CA SER A 163 -14.87 3.87 11.46
C SER A 163 -15.21 3.85 9.97
N ILE A 164 -14.37 4.45 9.13
CA ILE A 164 -14.51 4.40 7.66
C ILE A 164 -14.42 2.94 7.19
N ASN A 165 -13.42 2.19 7.65
CA ASN A 165 -13.23 0.80 7.27
C ASN A 165 -14.36 -0.12 7.76
N GLU A 166 -14.85 0.09 8.97
CA GLU A 166 -15.99 -0.65 9.52
C GLU A 166 -17.24 -0.40 8.68
N THR A 167 -17.47 0.84 8.26
CA THR A 167 -18.56 1.21 7.36
C THR A 167 -18.40 0.53 6.00
N GLU A 168 -17.23 0.64 5.37
CA GLU A 168 -16.93 -0.01 4.09
C GLU A 168 -17.15 -1.52 4.15
N PHE A 169 -16.74 -2.18 5.24
CA PHE A 169 -16.92 -3.60 5.43
C PHE A 169 -18.40 -3.99 5.63
N HIS A 170 -19.14 -3.25 6.44
CA HIS A 170 -20.55 -3.54 6.71
C HIS A 170 -21.45 -3.34 5.50
N TYR A 171 -21.14 -2.36 4.64
CA TYR A 171 -21.91 -2.03 3.46
C TYR A 171 -21.25 -2.53 2.16
N GLN A 172 -20.33 -3.50 2.27
CA GLN A 172 -19.66 -4.06 1.11
C GLN A 172 -20.65 -4.75 0.17
N ASP A 173 -20.65 -4.34 -1.10
CA ASP A 173 -21.45 -4.96 -2.13
C ASP A 173 -21.06 -6.44 -2.34
N LYS A 174 -22.05 -7.25 -2.73
CA LYS A 174 -21.77 -8.62 -3.16
C LYS A 174 -20.92 -8.59 -4.42
N VAL A 175 -19.68 -9.04 -4.28
CA VAL A 175 -18.78 -9.24 -5.41
C VAL A 175 -19.09 -10.55 -6.15
N HIS A 176 -18.75 -10.60 -7.43
CA HIS A 176 -18.94 -11.80 -8.23
C HIS A 176 -18.16 -12.99 -7.61
N PRO A 177 -18.75 -14.20 -7.49
CA PRO A 177 -18.14 -15.31 -6.77
C PRO A 177 -16.70 -15.64 -7.21
N ILE A 178 -16.42 -15.57 -8.51
CA ILE A 178 -15.08 -15.83 -9.06
C ILE A 178 -14.00 -14.86 -8.54
N SER A 179 -14.40 -13.63 -8.20
CA SER A 179 -13.52 -12.60 -7.65
C SER A 179 -13.45 -12.65 -6.13
N TYR A 180 -14.41 -13.32 -5.48
CA TYR A 180 -14.42 -13.52 -4.04
C TYR A 180 -13.58 -14.73 -3.62
N VAL A 181 -13.53 -15.77 -4.46
CA VAL A 181 -12.76 -16.99 -4.22
C VAL A 181 -11.30 -16.83 -4.65
N THR A 182 -10.56 -15.96 -3.98
CA THR A 182 -9.12 -15.76 -4.20
C THR A 182 -8.30 -16.48 -3.14
N SER A 183 -7.12 -17.01 -3.50
CA SER A 183 -6.17 -17.63 -2.57
C SER A 183 -5.00 -16.71 -2.27
#